data_AF-A0A3N5MNF1-F1
#
_entry.id   AF-A0A3N5MNF1-F1
#
_cell.length_a   1.000
_cell.length_b   1.000
_cell.length_c   1.000
_cell.angle_alpha   90.00
_cell.angle_beta   90.00
_cell.angle_gamma   90.00
#
_symmetry.space_group_name_H-M   'P 1'
#
loop_
_entity.id
_entity.type
_entity.pdbx_description
1 polymer ?
#
loop_
_entity_poly.entity_id
_entity_poly.type
_entity_poly.pdbx_seq_one_letter_code
_entity_poly.pdbx_strand_id
1 'polypeptide(L)' 'MPTTSAPIASLDGLSPETLLIHGGTLRSGFGELSEAMFITQSYVYESAEQAEERFKSEAGFIYSRYANP' A
#
# COMPACT_ATOMS: atom_id res chain seq x y z
N MET A 1 6.61 -2.42 -12.83
CA MET A 1 5.46 -2.31 -11.90
C MET A 1 5.14 -0.84 -11.69
N PRO A 2 3.87 -0.41 -11.65
CA PRO A 2 3.57 0.97 -11.32
C PRO A 2 4.06 1.21 -9.89
N THR A 3 5.04 2.09 -9.78
CA THR A 3 5.58 2.58 -8.52
C THR A 3 4.45 3.17 -7.69
N THR A 4 4.39 2.79 -6.41
CA THR A 4 3.52 3.41 -5.40
C THR A 4 3.53 4.92 -5.62
N SER A 5 2.35 5.50 -5.85
CA SER A 5 2.19 6.92 -6.07
C SER A 5 2.81 7.66 -4.86
N ALA A 6 3.60 8.69 -5.14
CA ALA A 6 4.29 9.47 -4.13
C ALA A 6 3.31 9.90 -3.02
N PRO A 7 3.77 9.98 -1.75
CA PRO A 7 2.89 10.37 -0.66
C PRO A 7 2.26 11.73 -0.97
N ILE A 8 0.96 11.84 -0.67
CA ILE A 8 0.34 13.14 -0.43
C ILE A 8 1.26 13.95 0.50
N ALA A 9 1.40 15.25 0.24
CA ALA A 9 2.33 16.15 0.94
C ALA A 9 2.34 15.92 2.47
N SER A 10 3.46 16.23 3.13
CA SER A 10 3.65 16.04 4.59
C SER A 10 2.38 16.46 5.35
N LEU A 11 1.87 15.53 6.14
CA LEU A 11 0.67 15.70 6.95
C LEU A 11 1.00 16.26 8.35
N ASP A 12 2.25 16.65 8.57
CA ASP A 12 2.73 17.16 9.86
C ASP A 12 2.10 18.52 10.18
N GLY A 13 1.53 18.66 11.37
CA GLY A 13 0.93 19.91 11.84
C GLY A 13 -0.46 20.23 11.27
N LEU A 14 -1.09 19.31 10.53
CA LEU A 14 -2.48 19.45 10.09
C LEU A 14 -3.47 19.23 11.25
N SER A 15 -4.68 19.77 11.10
CA SER A 15 -5.75 19.56 12.07
C SER A 15 -6.24 18.10 12.06
N PRO A 16 -6.78 17.57 13.18
CA PRO A 16 -7.30 16.20 13.24
C PRO A 16 -8.36 15.89 12.18
N GLU A 17 -9.22 16.87 11.86
CA GLU A 17 -10.29 16.72 10.85
C GLU A 17 -9.71 16.50 9.45
N THR A 18 -8.59 17.14 9.14
CA THR A 18 -7.90 16.98 7.85
C THR A 18 -7.24 15.60 7.76
N LEU A 19 -6.64 15.14 8.86
CA LEU A 19 -6.04 13.82 8.95
C LEU A 19 -7.07 12.69 8.82
N LEU A 20 -8.30 12.89 9.31
CA LEU A 20 -9.39 11.91 9.16
C LEU A 20 -9.80 11.70 7.70
N ILE A 21 -9.64 12.71 6.84
CA ILE A 21 -10.06 12.63 5.43
C ILE A 21 -8.92 12.15 4.54
N HIS A 22 -7.67 12.52 4.86
CA HIS A 22 -6.53 12.31 3.97
C HIS A 22 -5.46 11.38 4.53
N GLY A 23 -5.44 11.10 5.84
CA GLY A 23 -4.44 10.23 6.46
C GLY A 23 -4.60 8.77 6.06
N GLY A 24 -3.49 8.05 5.97
CA GLY A 24 -3.49 6.59 5.79
C GLY A 24 -3.85 6.08 4.39
N THR A 25 -4.17 6.96 3.44
CA THR A 25 -4.56 6.54 2.09
C THR A 25 -3.35 6.05 1.28
N LEU A 26 -3.49 4.90 0.61
CA LEU A 26 -2.51 4.34 -0.32
C LEU A 26 -3.06 4.38 -1.75
N ARG A 27 -2.62 5.35 -2.55
CA ARG A 27 -3.10 5.52 -3.93
C ARG A 27 -2.36 4.61 -4.90
N SER A 28 -3.10 3.94 -5.77
CA SER A 28 -2.54 3.13 -6.84
C SER A 28 -1.86 4.00 -7.91
N GLY A 29 -1.20 3.35 -8.87
CA GLY A 29 -0.61 4.04 -10.02
C GLY A 29 -1.61 4.68 -10.99
N PHE A 30 -2.92 4.46 -10.80
CA PHE A 30 -3.96 4.97 -11.70
C PHE A 30 -4.50 6.36 -11.34
N GLY A 31 -4.13 6.90 -10.17
CA GLY A 31 -4.48 8.28 -9.80
C GLY A 31 -5.94 8.48 -9.39
N GLU A 32 -6.61 7.43 -8.93
CA GLU A 32 -7.97 7.48 -8.41
C GLU A 32 -8.12 8.39 -7.18
N LEU A 33 -9.28 9.04 -7.04
CA LEU A 33 -9.56 9.89 -5.88
C LEU A 33 -10.01 9.08 -4.66
N SER A 34 -10.87 8.09 -4.89
CA SER A 34 -11.36 7.17 -3.86
C SER A 34 -10.35 6.06 -3.58
N GLU A 35 -10.40 5.46 -2.40
CA GLU A 35 -9.58 4.30 -2.07
C GLU A 35 -9.94 3.08 -2.94
N ALA A 36 -8.91 2.40 -3.45
CA ALA A 36 -9.08 1.20 -4.25
C ALA A 36 -9.38 0.00 -3.36
N MET A 37 -10.22 -0.92 -3.84
CA MET A 37 -10.50 -2.19 -3.15
C MET A 37 -9.68 -3.34 -3.75
N PHE A 38 -8.77 -3.92 -2.95
CA PHE A 38 -7.95 -5.06 -3.35
C PHE A 38 -8.52 -6.40 -2.86
N ILE A 39 -9.58 -6.87 -3.53
CA ILE A 39 -10.25 -8.15 -3.20
C ILE A 39 -9.41 -9.32 -3.75
N THR A 40 -8.32 -9.63 -3.07
CA THR A 40 -7.43 -10.74 -3.37
C THR A 40 -6.93 -11.41 -2.09
N GLN A 41 -6.53 -12.68 -2.20
CA GLN A 41 -5.88 -13.42 -1.13
C GLN A 41 -4.35 -13.42 -1.23
N SER A 42 -3.80 -13.31 -2.45
CA SER A 42 -2.38 -13.51 -2.73
C SER A 42 -1.85 -12.54 -3.78
N TYR A 43 -0.53 -12.36 -3.82
CA TYR A 43 0.18 -11.44 -4.71
C TYR A 43 1.22 -12.17 -5.55
N VAL A 44 1.49 -11.65 -6.75
CA VAL A 44 2.50 -12.19 -7.66
C VAL A 44 3.86 -11.58 -7.33
N TYR A 45 4.90 -12.42 -7.38
CA TYR A 45 6.30 -12.01 -7.24
C TYR A 45 6.98 -12.04 -8.62
N GLU A 46 7.92 -11.13 -8.85
CA GLU A 46 8.67 -11.07 -10.11
C GLU A 46 9.74 -12.17 -10.20
N SER A 47 10.26 -12.64 -9.05
CA SER A 47 11.23 -13.72 -8.98
C SER A 47 11.06 -14.58 -7.71
N ALA A 48 11.69 -15.76 -7.71
CA ALA A 48 11.69 -16.65 -6.55
C ALA A 48 12.46 -16.04 -5.36
N GLU A 49 13.56 -15.34 -5.63
CA GLU A 49 14.37 -14.64 -4.65
C GLU A 49 13.58 -13.52 -3.96
N GLN A 50 12.76 -12.78 -4.73
CA GLN A 50 11.86 -11.78 -4.16
C GLN A 50 10.84 -12.40 -3.20
N ALA A 51 10.31 -13.58 -3.54
CA ALA A 51 9.42 -14.30 -2.63
C ALA A 51 10.16 -14.70 -1.35
N GLU A 52 11.37 -15.28 -1.47
CA GLU A 52 12.19 -15.65 -0.30
C GLU A 52 12.48 -14.47 0.63
N GLU A 53 12.88 -13.32 0.08
CA GLU A 53 13.16 -12.11 0.86
C GLU A 53 11.92 -11.58 1.58
N ARG A 54 10.76 -11.60 0.91
CA ARG A 54 9.47 -11.23 1.52
C ARG A 54 9.14 -12.12 2.72
N PHE A 55 9.32 -13.44 2.58
CA PHE A 55 9.06 -14.38 3.68
C PHE A 55 10.03 -14.22 4.86
N LYS A 56 11.24 -13.68 4.65
CA LYS A 56 12.22 -13.43 5.72
C LYS A 56 12.05 -12.07 6.40
N SER A 57 11.63 -11.05 5.65
CA SER A 57 11.55 -9.66 6.13
C SER A 57 10.14 -9.21 6.52
N GLU A 58 9.10 -9.96 6.13
CA GLU A 58 7.67 -9.57 6.21
C GLU A 58 7.35 -8.20 5.57
N ALA A 59 8.29 -7.60 4.84
CA ALA A 59 8.13 -6.29 4.24
C ALA A 59 7.35 -6.39 2.92
N GLY A 60 6.10 -5.94 2.95
CA GLY A 60 5.19 -5.91 1.80
C GLY A 60 4.09 -6.96 1.88
N PHE A 61 3.27 -7.06 0.82
CA PHE A 61 2.12 -7.96 0.82
C PHE A 61 2.51 -9.38 0.36
N ILE A 62 2.11 -10.37 1.16
CA ILE A 62 2.35 -11.80 0.91
C ILE A 62 1.01 -12.53 0.84
N TYR A 63 0.23 -12.43 1.92
CA TYR A 63 -1.08 -13.06 2.05
C TYR A 63 -2.02 -12.16 2.85
N SER A 64 -3.23 -11.94 2.34
CA SER A 64 -4.19 -10.96 2.89
C SER A 64 -4.67 -11.26 4.31
N ARG A 65 -4.41 -12.45 4.85
CA ARG A 65 -4.64 -12.76 6.27
C ARG A 65 -3.81 -11.89 7.21
N TYR A 66 -2.61 -11.49 6.79
CA TYR A 66 -1.67 -10.73 7.61
C TYR A 66 -1.62 -9.26 7.19
N ALA A 67 -1.68 -8.97 5.89
CA ALA A 67 -1.69 -7.61 5.37
C ALA A 67 -2.32 -7.54 3.97
N ASN A 68 -3.15 -6.52 3.76
CA ASN A 68 -3.74 -6.14 2.46
C ASN A 68 -3.52 -4.61 2.28
N PRO A 69 -3.27 -4.14 1.06
CA PRO A 69 -3.13 -2.70 0.78
C PRO A 69 -4.39 -1.93 1.16
#